data_AF-A0A094G2T4-F1
#
_entry.id   AF-A0A094G2T4-F1
#
_cell.length_a   1.000
_cell.length_b   1.000
_cell.length_c   1.000
_cell.angle_alpha   90.00
_cell.angle_beta   90.00
_cell.angle_gamma   90.00
#
_symmetry.space_group_name_H-M   'P 1'
#
loop_
_entity.id
_entity.type
_entity.pdbx_description
1 polymer ?
#
loop_
_entity_poly.entity_id
_entity_poly.type
_entity_poly.pdbx_seq_one_letter_code
_entity_poly.pdbx_strand_id
1 'polypeptide(L)'
;MALAGEPLKKVNLTKWAEKVALFNVYGPAECALVSTVRPGLAKNDRPDNIGQGIGLLTWLVDPSNADCLVPVGGVGEILLEGPNVAREYLGDKDRTLASFIENLSWLRGDKKTPHRRLYKSGDLARYNGDGSIQLLGRKDTQVKIHGQRVELSEVEYQLRMSIPEQKITNVAVVYAKSEYHPGGGLLAAFLELEEKSPEVDINQLMLDIPQRLRQLLARLDANLAAALPTYMVPSIYAPLNTMPLLTAQKIDRKRLSQIAAMLSTEQVRLYSSSEFQFDKRKPRTRMERNLCSLWAEVLNIDKGFIGIDDSLLRLGGDSVVVMRLAAAARETGITISVGDIFQHPKLSEMAYIAKPVSERTLQALDMQYEISRSEVQDIYPCSPLQDGLMLLSSKQEGMYLMQHAFQLPPKTNMAHFREAWEAVYRQLPVLRTRIVHVEKSIGSMQVVMSGNIQWRSARSLETYLEEDKSSHMSYGRQLTRFGVVDDHDKQVLYFVFTAHHSIFDSRFLDLLFAAVESAYDSLSSRWKVHMIHSPHKKICPH
;
A
#
# COMPACT_ATOMS: atom_id res chain seq x y z
N MET A 1 -0.40 -34.65 36.02
CA MET A 1 0.66 -34.18 35.11
C MET A 1 0.38 -32.75 34.71
N ALA A 2 1.31 -31.84 34.93
CA ALA A 2 1.20 -30.45 34.52
C ALA A 2 2.12 -30.17 33.33
N LEU A 3 1.62 -29.43 32.34
CA LEU A 3 2.39 -28.98 31.19
C LEU A 3 2.43 -27.45 31.20
N ALA A 4 3.61 -26.87 30.99
CA ALA A 4 3.84 -25.43 31.10
C ALA A 4 4.94 -24.95 30.15
N GLY A 5 5.05 -23.64 29.99
CA GLY A 5 6.19 -22.97 29.33
C GLY A 5 6.07 -22.81 27.81
N GLU A 6 5.26 -23.63 27.15
CA GLU A 6 4.85 -23.49 25.75
C GLU A 6 3.34 -23.72 25.59
N PRO A 7 2.71 -23.21 24.52
CA PRO A 7 1.32 -23.52 24.23
C PRO A 7 1.07 -25.02 24.18
N LEU A 8 0.05 -25.48 24.91
CA LEU A 8 -0.37 -26.87 24.88
C LEU A 8 -0.72 -27.27 23.44
N LYS A 9 -0.34 -28.48 23.01
CA LYS A 9 -0.67 -29.01 21.69
C LYS A 9 -1.87 -29.97 21.80
N LYS A 10 -2.68 -30.08 20.74
CA LYS A 10 -3.83 -31.02 20.71
C LYS A 10 -3.41 -32.48 20.94
N VAL A 11 -2.22 -32.86 20.46
CA VAL A 11 -1.62 -34.19 20.70
C VAL A 11 -1.41 -34.48 22.19
N ASN A 12 -1.15 -33.46 23.01
CA ASN A 12 -0.99 -33.64 24.45
C ASN A 12 -2.34 -34.01 25.08
N LEU A 13 -3.43 -33.36 24.64
CA LEU A 13 -4.78 -33.69 25.09
C LEU A 13 -5.18 -35.10 24.68
N THR A 14 -5.02 -35.46 23.40
CA THR A 14 -5.41 -36.79 22.90
C THR A 14 -4.60 -37.92 23.52
N LYS A 15 -3.32 -37.68 23.83
CA LYS A 15 -2.43 -38.69 24.42
C LYS A 15 -2.65 -38.88 25.92
N TRP A 16 -2.91 -37.80 26.66
CA TRP A 16 -2.80 -37.80 28.13
C TRP A 16 -4.07 -37.48 28.91
N ALA A 17 -5.05 -36.76 28.34
CA ALA A 17 -6.22 -36.26 29.07
C ALA A 17 -7.03 -37.36 29.79
N GLU A 18 -7.15 -38.54 29.18
CA GLU A 18 -7.90 -39.68 29.74
C GLU A 18 -7.04 -40.60 30.61
N LYS A 19 -5.71 -40.39 30.65
CA LYS A 19 -4.75 -41.27 31.34
C LYS A 19 -4.25 -40.68 32.66
N VAL A 20 -4.24 -39.36 32.77
CA VAL A 20 -3.74 -38.64 33.94
C VAL A 20 -4.60 -37.41 34.19
N ALA A 21 -4.64 -36.93 35.43
CA ALA A 21 -5.12 -35.58 35.71
C ALA A 21 -4.21 -34.56 35.02
N LEU A 22 -4.65 -34.03 33.89
CA LEU A 22 -3.88 -33.13 33.03
C LEU A 22 -4.19 -31.66 33.36
N PHE A 23 -3.14 -30.87 33.56
CA PHE A 23 -3.22 -29.45 33.88
C PHE A 23 -2.46 -28.64 32.82
N ASN A 24 -3.09 -27.62 32.26
CA ASN A 24 -2.39 -26.58 31.49
C ASN A 24 -1.99 -25.49 32.47
N VAL A 25 -0.71 -25.18 32.52
CA VAL A 25 -0.15 -24.24 33.48
C VAL A 25 0.56 -23.13 32.74
N TYR A 26 0.23 -21.90 33.08
CA TYR A 26 0.87 -20.71 32.53
C TYR A 26 1.40 -19.85 33.68
N GLY A 27 2.58 -19.29 33.46
CA GLY A 27 3.18 -18.34 34.38
C GLY A 27 4.59 -17.98 33.93
N PRO A 28 4.94 -16.69 33.94
CA PRO A 28 6.30 -16.24 33.69
C PRO A 28 7.20 -16.45 34.92
N ALA A 29 8.52 -16.46 34.71
CA ALA A 29 9.49 -16.64 35.81
C ALA A 29 9.40 -15.50 36.82
N GLU A 30 9.07 -14.30 36.34
CA GLU A 30 8.86 -13.07 37.11
C GLU A 30 7.62 -13.14 38.01
N CYS A 31 6.82 -14.20 37.94
CA CYS A 31 5.65 -14.43 38.79
C CYS A 31 5.71 -15.79 39.50
N ALA A 32 6.92 -16.26 39.83
CA ALA A 32 7.16 -17.50 40.58
C ALA A 32 6.52 -18.74 39.93
N LEU A 33 6.82 -18.94 38.64
CA LEU A 33 6.49 -20.12 37.82
C LEU A 33 5.02 -20.25 37.42
N VAL A 34 4.07 -20.15 38.35
CA VAL A 34 2.65 -20.45 38.09
C VAL A 34 1.78 -19.25 38.39
N SER A 35 1.00 -18.83 37.41
CA SER A 35 0.09 -17.69 37.50
C SER A 35 -1.34 -18.06 37.18
N THR A 36 -1.56 -18.99 36.24
CA THR A 36 -2.88 -19.52 35.92
C THR A 36 -2.83 -21.03 35.73
N VAL A 37 -3.95 -21.69 36.02
CA VAL A 37 -4.10 -23.14 35.86
C VAL A 37 -5.44 -23.47 35.24
N ARG A 38 -5.42 -24.29 34.19
CA ARG A 38 -6.60 -25.02 33.69
C ARG A 38 -6.52 -26.48 34.15
N PRO A 39 -7.25 -26.87 35.19
CA PRO A 39 -7.32 -28.27 35.62
C PRO A 39 -8.31 -29.06 34.77
N GLY A 40 -8.21 -30.39 34.84
CA GLY A 40 -9.25 -31.30 34.35
C GLY A 40 -9.45 -31.26 32.84
N LEU A 41 -8.37 -31.11 32.08
CA LEU A 41 -8.44 -31.04 30.62
C LEU A 41 -8.97 -32.35 30.02
N ALA A 42 -10.00 -32.24 29.18
CA ALA A 42 -10.53 -33.33 28.37
C ALA A 42 -9.89 -33.37 26.98
N LYS A 43 -10.01 -34.51 26.29
CA LYS A 43 -9.49 -34.73 24.93
C LYS A 43 -9.96 -33.67 23.93
N ASN A 44 -11.21 -33.22 24.08
CA ASN A 44 -11.85 -32.27 23.17
C ASN A 44 -11.69 -30.80 23.59
N ASP A 45 -11.04 -30.52 24.72
CA ASP A 45 -10.84 -29.16 25.20
C ASP A 45 -9.95 -28.34 24.25
N ARG A 46 -10.04 -27.03 24.45
CA ARG A 46 -9.20 -26.04 23.78
C ARG A 46 -7.82 -25.98 24.46
N PRO A 47 -6.72 -26.22 23.72
CA PRO A 47 -5.39 -26.22 24.33
C PRO A 47 -4.86 -24.80 24.63
N ASP A 48 -5.46 -23.76 24.05
CA ASP A 48 -5.12 -22.36 24.29
C ASP A 48 -5.79 -21.78 25.55
N ASN A 49 -6.64 -22.54 26.23
CA ASN A 49 -7.22 -22.14 27.51
C ASN A 49 -6.22 -22.40 28.65
N ILE A 50 -5.76 -21.33 29.28
CA ILE A 50 -4.81 -21.35 30.39
C ILE A 50 -5.49 -21.26 31.77
N GLY A 51 -6.83 -21.25 31.78
CA GLY A 51 -7.65 -21.35 32.99
C GLY A 51 -7.78 -20.02 33.72
N GLN A 52 -7.77 -20.06 35.04
CA GLN A 52 -7.98 -18.89 35.90
C GLN A 52 -6.73 -18.59 36.73
N GLY A 53 -6.63 -17.34 37.21
CA GLY A 53 -5.54 -16.90 38.09
C GLY A 53 -5.50 -17.69 39.39
N ILE A 54 -4.29 -18.05 39.85
CA ILE A 54 -4.07 -18.73 41.12
C ILE A 54 -2.97 -18.04 41.93
N GLY A 55 -3.26 -17.69 43.18
CA GLY A 55 -2.32 -16.99 44.07
C GLY A 55 -1.98 -15.54 43.65
N LEU A 56 -2.56 -15.06 42.54
CA LEU A 56 -2.44 -13.71 42.02
C LEU A 56 -3.72 -13.31 41.27
N LEU A 57 -3.86 -12.01 41.02
CA LEU A 57 -4.87 -11.44 40.14
C LEU A 57 -4.33 -11.34 38.72
N THR A 58 -5.22 -11.58 37.77
CA THR A 58 -4.94 -11.43 36.33
C THR A 58 -5.78 -10.28 35.82
N TRP A 59 -5.18 -9.45 34.96
CA TRP A 59 -5.87 -8.34 34.30
C TRP A 59 -5.56 -8.36 32.81
N LEU A 60 -6.50 -7.93 31.99
CA LEU A 60 -6.27 -7.69 30.57
C LEU A 60 -6.42 -6.21 30.27
N VAL A 61 -5.37 -5.62 29.70
CA VAL A 61 -5.31 -4.19 29.34
C VAL A 61 -5.10 -4.00 27.84
N ASP A 62 -5.39 -2.80 27.33
CA ASP A 62 -5.06 -2.46 25.96
C ASP A 62 -3.55 -2.62 25.74
N PRO A 63 -3.11 -3.40 24.72
CA PRO A 63 -1.69 -3.63 24.48
C PRO A 63 -0.89 -2.34 24.22
N SER A 64 -1.54 -1.27 23.77
CA SER A 64 -0.92 0.04 23.52
C SER A 64 -1.01 0.97 24.72
N ASN A 65 -1.92 0.70 25.66
CA ASN A 65 -2.13 1.53 26.85
C ASN A 65 -2.55 0.71 28.08
N ALA A 66 -1.61 0.51 29.02
CA ALA A 66 -1.87 -0.24 30.24
C ALA A 66 -2.89 0.45 31.19
N ASP A 67 -3.19 1.74 31.00
CA ASP A 67 -4.23 2.46 31.75
C ASP A 67 -5.66 2.18 31.27
N CYS A 68 -5.84 1.29 30.28
CA CYS A 68 -7.16 0.93 29.79
C CYS A 68 -7.39 -0.57 29.95
N LEU A 69 -8.37 -0.97 30.77
CA LEU A 69 -8.86 -2.35 30.80
C LEU A 69 -9.61 -2.67 29.50
N VAL A 70 -9.47 -3.90 29.00
CA VAL A 70 -10.29 -4.40 27.90
C VAL A 70 -11.55 -5.10 28.44
N PRO A 71 -12.70 -5.02 27.75
CA PRO A 71 -13.90 -5.75 28.14
C PRO A 71 -13.71 -7.26 28.00
N VAL A 72 -14.56 -8.05 28.66
CA VAL A 72 -14.62 -9.51 28.50
C VAL A 72 -14.79 -9.86 27.01
N GLY A 73 -14.00 -10.82 26.52
CA GLY A 73 -13.92 -11.19 25.10
C GLY A 73 -12.97 -10.32 24.26
N GLY A 74 -12.60 -9.13 24.73
CA GLY A 74 -11.61 -8.26 24.09
C GLY A 74 -10.19 -8.82 24.21
N VAL A 75 -9.34 -8.55 23.22
CA VAL A 75 -7.93 -8.94 23.22
C VAL A 75 -7.12 -7.91 23.98
N GLY A 76 -6.41 -8.34 25.01
CA GLY A 76 -5.55 -7.50 25.85
C GLY A 76 -4.23 -8.15 26.22
N GLU A 77 -3.29 -7.35 26.71
CA GLU A 77 -2.04 -7.81 27.32
C GLU A 77 -2.30 -8.29 28.75
N ILE A 78 -1.78 -9.46 29.13
CA ILE A 78 -1.90 -10.00 30.48
C ILE A 78 -1.00 -9.21 31.43
N LEU A 79 -1.60 -8.59 32.45
CA LEU A 79 -0.91 -8.12 33.64
C LEU A 79 -1.17 -9.07 34.81
N LEU A 80 -0.12 -9.32 35.59
CA LEU A 80 -0.16 -10.19 36.75
C LEU A 80 0.12 -9.36 38.01
N GLU A 81 -0.77 -9.44 38.98
CA GLU A 81 -0.70 -8.66 40.22
C GLU A 81 -0.81 -9.57 41.43
N GLY A 82 0.14 -9.53 42.34
CA GLY A 82 0.03 -10.28 43.59
C GLY A 82 1.37 -10.52 44.26
N PRO A 83 1.35 -11.28 45.38
CA PRO A 83 2.56 -11.56 46.17
C PRO A 83 3.60 -12.38 45.40
N ASN A 84 3.21 -13.04 44.32
CA ASN A 84 4.10 -13.87 43.49
C ASN A 84 4.97 -13.05 42.52
N VAL A 85 4.70 -11.75 42.36
CA VAL A 85 5.46 -10.87 41.47
C VAL A 85 6.86 -10.65 42.03
N ALA A 86 7.88 -10.92 41.22
CA ALA A 86 9.29 -10.83 41.59
C ALA A 86 9.72 -9.40 41.95
N ARG A 87 10.80 -9.29 42.72
CA ARG A 87 11.35 -8.00 43.13
C ARG A 87 11.89 -7.20 41.95
N GLU A 88 12.73 -7.78 41.12
CA GLU A 88 13.43 -7.06 40.06
C GLU A 88 14.17 -8.04 39.14
N TYR A 89 14.65 -7.52 38.02
CA TYR A 89 15.78 -8.12 37.31
C TYR A 89 17.08 -7.69 37.97
N LEU A 90 17.90 -8.67 38.37
CA LEU A 90 19.14 -8.41 39.10
C LEU A 90 20.09 -7.53 38.28
N GLY A 91 20.42 -6.35 38.80
CA GLY A 91 21.37 -5.42 38.16
C GLY A 91 20.83 -4.67 36.94
N ASP A 92 19.54 -4.82 36.60
CA ASP A 92 18.92 -4.20 35.42
C ASP A 92 17.68 -3.37 35.82
N LYS A 93 17.94 -2.14 36.27
CA LYS A 93 16.90 -1.21 36.74
C LYS A 93 15.96 -0.79 35.62
N ASP A 94 16.48 -0.58 34.42
CA ASP A 94 15.68 -0.09 33.28
C ASP A 94 14.66 -1.12 32.84
N ARG A 95 15.06 -2.39 32.67
CA ARG A 95 14.10 -3.47 32.39
C ARG A 95 13.13 -3.68 33.54
N THR A 96 13.59 -3.53 34.79
CA THR A 96 12.72 -3.66 35.96
C THR A 96 11.61 -2.62 35.91
N LEU A 97 11.92 -1.35 35.66
CA LEU A 97 10.91 -0.29 35.56
C LEU A 97 10.01 -0.45 34.33
N ALA A 98 10.52 -1.03 33.24
CA ALA A 98 9.73 -1.27 32.03
C ALA A 98 8.71 -2.42 32.17
N SER A 99 9.06 -3.49 32.90
CA SER A 99 8.22 -4.69 33.07
C SER A 99 7.37 -4.69 34.33
N PHE A 100 7.84 -4.07 35.42
CA PHE A 100 7.14 -4.04 36.69
C PHE A 100 6.56 -2.64 36.92
N ILE A 101 5.26 -2.52 36.74
CA ILE A 101 4.55 -1.23 36.74
C ILE A 101 3.66 -1.07 37.98
N GLU A 102 3.36 0.18 38.29
CA GLU A 102 2.58 0.60 39.45
C GLU A 102 1.66 1.77 39.06
N ASN A 103 0.72 2.13 39.94
CA ASN A 103 -0.07 3.37 39.87
C ASN A 103 -0.97 3.54 38.62
N LEU A 104 -1.46 2.44 38.03
CA LEU A 104 -2.44 2.51 36.95
C LEU A 104 -3.74 3.18 37.43
N SER A 105 -4.32 4.02 36.58
CA SER A 105 -5.48 4.87 36.88
C SER A 105 -6.71 4.10 37.35
N TRP A 106 -6.95 2.92 36.79
CA TRP A 106 -8.03 2.00 37.16
C TRP A 106 -7.74 1.17 38.41
N LEU A 107 -6.50 1.18 38.90
CA LEU A 107 -6.05 0.41 40.06
C LEU A 107 -6.20 1.18 41.39
N ARG A 108 -6.73 2.42 41.34
CA ARG A 108 -6.88 3.33 42.49
C ARG A 108 -7.69 2.68 43.61
N GLY A 109 -6.99 2.32 44.69
CA GLY A 109 -7.57 2.01 46.00
C GLY A 109 -7.35 3.16 46.99
N ASP A 110 -8.06 3.12 48.12
CA ASP A 110 -7.87 4.05 49.24
C ASP A 110 -6.41 4.09 49.70
N LYS A 111 -5.98 5.21 50.31
CA LYS A 111 -4.62 5.43 50.84
C LYS A 111 -4.12 4.38 51.86
N LYS A 112 -4.97 3.43 52.26
CA LYS A 112 -4.67 2.31 53.17
C LYS A 112 -4.30 1.01 52.45
N THR A 113 -4.45 0.95 51.12
CA THR A 113 -4.11 -0.25 50.34
C THR A 113 -2.59 -0.30 50.11
N PRO A 114 -1.90 -1.40 50.42
CA PRO A 114 -0.46 -1.54 50.17
C PRO A 114 -0.15 -1.33 48.67
N HIS A 115 1.07 -0.88 48.36
CA HIS A 115 1.54 -0.68 46.99
C HIS A 115 1.27 -1.92 46.12
N ARG A 116 0.35 -1.79 45.17
CA ARG A 116 -0.07 -2.86 44.26
C ARG A 116 0.81 -2.81 43.02
N ARG A 117 1.65 -3.83 42.85
CA ARG A 117 2.64 -3.93 41.78
C ARG A 117 2.23 -4.99 40.78
N LEU A 118 2.38 -4.68 39.49
CA LEU A 118 1.98 -5.53 38.39
C LEU A 118 3.16 -5.88 37.51
N TYR A 119 3.19 -7.10 36.99
CA TYR A 119 4.11 -7.54 35.96
C TYR A 119 3.44 -7.54 34.59
N LYS A 120 4.06 -6.89 33.61
CA LYS A 120 3.67 -6.91 32.19
C LYS A 120 4.26 -8.14 31.52
N SER A 121 3.43 -9.12 31.20
CA SER A 121 3.89 -10.37 30.59
C SER A 121 4.33 -10.21 29.13
N GLY A 122 3.78 -9.23 28.40
CA GLY A 122 3.87 -9.16 26.94
C GLY A 122 3.10 -10.27 26.22
N ASP A 123 2.28 -11.05 26.92
CA ASP A 123 1.44 -12.10 26.35
C ASP A 123 0.02 -11.56 26.12
N LEU A 124 -0.57 -11.88 24.97
CA LEU A 124 -1.90 -11.45 24.57
C LEU A 124 -2.92 -12.55 24.84
N ALA A 125 -4.05 -12.16 25.40
CA ALA A 125 -5.13 -13.06 25.74
C ALA A 125 -6.50 -12.38 25.71
N ARG A 126 -7.55 -13.18 25.90
CA ARG A 126 -8.91 -12.70 26.14
C ARG A 126 -9.58 -13.48 27.26
N TYR A 127 -10.48 -12.82 27.99
CA TYR A 127 -11.38 -13.52 28.90
C TYR A 127 -12.49 -14.22 28.11
N ASN A 128 -12.74 -15.48 28.46
CA ASN A 128 -13.93 -16.22 28.06
C ASN A 128 -15.12 -15.83 28.95
N GLY A 129 -16.33 -16.18 28.52
CA GLY A 129 -17.55 -15.89 29.30
C GLY A 129 -17.61 -16.57 30.67
N ASP A 130 -16.83 -17.64 30.87
CA ASP A 130 -16.70 -18.36 32.16
C ASP A 130 -15.56 -17.80 33.05
N GLY A 131 -14.94 -16.68 32.65
CA GLY A 131 -13.82 -16.05 33.35
C GLY A 131 -12.47 -16.77 33.16
N SER A 132 -12.41 -17.87 32.41
CA SER A 132 -11.13 -18.47 32.01
C SER A 132 -10.42 -17.62 30.96
N ILE A 133 -9.11 -17.76 30.85
CA ILE A 133 -8.26 -16.97 29.96
C ILE A 133 -7.85 -17.83 28.77
N GLN A 134 -8.07 -17.30 27.57
CA GLN A 134 -7.55 -17.87 26.34
C GLN A 134 -6.31 -17.11 25.89
N LEU A 135 -5.18 -17.82 25.81
CA LEU A 135 -3.90 -17.28 25.36
C LEU A 135 -3.86 -17.23 23.82
N LEU A 136 -3.45 -16.10 23.25
CA LEU A 136 -3.45 -15.86 21.80
C LEU A 136 -2.03 -15.79 21.20
N GLY A 137 -1.04 -15.39 22.01
CA GLY A 137 0.35 -15.32 21.59
C GLY A 137 1.13 -14.24 22.33
N ARG A 138 2.26 -13.82 21.75
CA ARG A 138 3.06 -12.71 22.29
C ARG A 138 2.82 -11.43 21.51
N LYS A 139 2.75 -10.32 22.24
CA LYS A 139 2.78 -8.97 21.70
C LYS A 139 4.01 -8.74 20.82
N ASP A 140 5.16 -9.28 21.22
CA ASP A 140 6.42 -9.10 20.49
C ASP A 140 6.55 -10.01 19.25
N THR A 141 5.64 -10.98 19.08
CA THR A 141 5.56 -11.82 17.86
C THR A 141 4.64 -11.22 16.80
N GLN A 142 3.95 -10.13 17.10
CA GLN A 142 3.17 -9.39 16.12
C GLN A 142 4.10 -8.68 15.16
N VAL A 143 3.92 -8.95 13.87
CA VAL A 143 4.69 -8.31 12.82
C VAL A 143 3.77 -7.45 11.98
N LYS A 144 4.31 -6.32 11.51
CA LYS A 144 3.65 -5.52 10.49
C LYS A 144 4.15 -5.98 9.13
N ILE A 145 3.26 -6.58 8.34
CA ILE A 145 3.52 -7.00 6.97
C ILE A 145 2.75 -6.02 6.08
N HIS A 146 3.48 -5.22 5.30
CA HIS A 146 2.91 -4.21 4.39
C HIS A 146 1.87 -3.29 5.05
N GLY A 147 2.15 -2.85 6.29
CA GLY A 147 1.27 -1.97 7.07
C GLY A 147 0.16 -2.67 7.85
N GLN A 148 -0.04 -3.98 7.66
CA GLN A 148 -1.05 -4.76 8.34
C GLN A 148 -0.47 -5.52 9.53
N ARG A 149 -1.16 -5.52 10.67
CA ARG A 149 -0.73 -6.26 11.87
C ARG A 149 -1.11 -7.73 11.69
N VAL A 150 -0.13 -8.62 11.80
CA VAL A 150 -0.30 -10.06 11.60
C VAL A 150 0.08 -10.82 12.86
N GLU A 151 -0.82 -11.69 13.31
CA GLU A 151 -0.57 -12.68 14.36
C GLU A 151 0.02 -13.94 13.73
N LEU A 152 1.33 -14.16 13.89
CA LEU A 152 1.98 -15.35 13.32
C LEU A 152 1.45 -16.66 13.93
N SER A 153 0.95 -16.61 15.17
CA SER A 153 0.32 -17.76 15.84
C SER A 153 -0.96 -18.23 15.16
N GLU A 154 -1.73 -17.33 14.53
CA GLU A 154 -2.93 -17.71 13.78
C GLU A 154 -2.54 -18.49 12.51
N VAL A 155 -1.51 -18.03 11.80
CA VAL A 155 -0.98 -18.74 10.62
C VAL A 155 -0.48 -20.13 11.01
N GLU A 156 0.24 -20.25 12.14
CA GLU A 156 0.66 -21.55 12.68
C GLU A 156 -0.51 -22.45 13.05
N TYR A 157 -1.57 -21.88 13.64
CA TYR A 157 -2.76 -22.61 14.00
C TYR A 157 -3.45 -23.20 12.76
N GLN A 158 -3.68 -22.38 11.73
CA GLN A 158 -4.30 -22.82 10.48
C GLN A 158 -3.44 -23.86 9.74
N LEU A 159 -2.12 -23.69 9.76
CA LEU A 159 -1.18 -24.70 9.26
C LEU A 159 -1.39 -26.03 9.97
N ARG A 160 -1.39 -26.04 11.31
CA ARG A 160 -1.59 -27.26 12.10
C ARG A 160 -2.94 -27.92 11.85
N MET A 161 -4.00 -27.15 11.63
CA MET A 161 -5.33 -27.68 11.30
C MET A 161 -5.41 -28.27 9.89
N SER A 162 -4.57 -27.77 8.97
CA SER A 162 -4.54 -28.20 7.57
C SER A 162 -3.65 -29.43 7.32
N ILE A 163 -2.86 -29.84 8.31
CA ILE A 163 -1.90 -30.95 8.21
C ILE A 163 -2.58 -32.26 8.66
N PRO A 164 -2.52 -33.35 7.87
CA PRO A 164 -2.95 -34.67 8.34
C PRO A 164 -2.10 -35.13 9.53
N GLU A 165 -2.72 -35.73 10.54
CA GLU A 165 -2.24 -35.89 11.93
C GLU A 165 -0.82 -36.51 12.16
N GLN A 166 -0.06 -36.93 11.14
CA GLN A 166 1.12 -37.81 11.31
C GLN A 166 2.33 -37.50 10.40
N LYS A 167 2.59 -36.24 9.98
CA LYS A 167 3.78 -35.97 9.11
C LYS A 167 4.64 -34.77 9.45
N ILE A 168 4.10 -33.79 10.19
CA ILE A 168 4.83 -32.59 10.57
C ILE A 168 4.77 -32.48 12.09
N THR A 169 5.92 -32.51 12.75
CA THR A 169 6.03 -32.54 14.22
C THR A 169 6.00 -31.14 14.82
N ASN A 170 6.66 -30.18 14.16
CA ASN A 170 6.73 -28.80 14.59
C ASN A 170 6.48 -27.84 13.42
N VAL A 171 5.83 -26.71 13.73
CA VAL A 171 5.53 -25.63 12.79
C VAL A 171 5.89 -24.32 13.46
N ALA A 172 6.65 -23.49 12.75
CA ALA A 172 6.98 -22.13 13.16
C ALA A 172 6.83 -21.17 11.97
N VAL A 173 6.15 -20.07 12.18
CA VAL A 173 6.03 -19.00 11.19
C VAL A 173 6.83 -17.79 11.67
N VAL A 174 7.62 -17.20 10.77
CA VAL A 174 8.42 -16.00 11.03
C VAL A 174 8.32 -15.03 9.88
N TYR A 175 8.43 -13.74 10.18
CA TYR A 175 8.62 -12.70 9.17
C TYR A 175 10.05 -12.18 9.28
N ALA A 176 10.77 -12.21 8.16
CA ALA A 176 12.16 -11.76 8.07
C ALA A 176 12.24 -10.52 7.18
N LYS A 177 12.71 -9.40 7.73
CA LYS A 177 12.99 -8.20 6.94
C LYS A 177 14.34 -8.32 6.26
N SER A 178 14.40 -8.06 4.96
CA SER A 178 15.63 -8.10 4.17
C SER A 178 15.43 -7.29 2.90
N GLU A 179 16.39 -6.42 2.57
CA GLU A 179 16.37 -5.65 1.31
C GLU A 179 16.63 -6.54 0.08
N TYR A 180 17.19 -7.73 0.29
CA TYR A 180 17.41 -8.73 -0.75
C TYR A 180 16.12 -9.45 -1.16
N HIS A 181 15.06 -9.35 -0.35
CA HIS A 181 13.76 -9.93 -0.66
C HIS A 181 12.87 -8.90 -1.36
N PRO A 182 12.19 -9.26 -2.46
CA PRO A 182 11.17 -8.41 -3.06
C PRO A 182 10.16 -7.93 -2.01
N GLY A 183 9.90 -6.62 -1.96
CA GLY A 183 8.99 -6.02 -0.96
C GLY A 183 9.57 -5.82 0.45
N GLY A 184 10.88 -6.02 0.65
CA GLY A 184 11.59 -5.70 1.89
C GLY A 184 11.40 -6.70 3.03
N GLY A 185 10.74 -7.83 2.78
CA GLY A 185 10.64 -8.91 3.75
C GLY A 185 9.91 -10.15 3.25
N LEU A 186 10.03 -11.23 4.01
CA LEU A 186 9.58 -12.58 3.65
C LEU A 186 8.83 -13.21 4.81
N LEU A 187 7.58 -13.63 4.58
CA LEU A 187 6.81 -14.44 5.52
C LEU A 187 7.07 -15.93 5.21
N ALA A 188 7.75 -16.61 6.13
CA ALA A 188 8.20 -17.99 5.95
C ALA A 188 7.56 -18.93 6.97
N ALA A 189 7.05 -20.06 6.49
CA ALA A 189 6.59 -21.18 7.31
C ALA A 189 7.63 -22.30 7.30
N PHE A 190 8.21 -22.59 8.46
CA PHE A 190 9.14 -23.70 8.66
C PHE A 190 8.38 -24.92 9.19
N LEU A 191 8.62 -26.08 8.57
CA LEU A 191 7.89 -27.32 8.83
C LEU A 191 8.88 -28.43 9.16
N GLU A 192 8.89 -28.92 10.38
CA GLU A 192 9.72 -30.08 10.74
C GLU A 192 9.01 -31.37 10.36
N LEU A 193 9.64 -32.17 9.50
CA LEU A 193 9.09 -33.44 9.04
C LEU A 193 9.42 -34.57 10.01
N GLU A 194 8.51 -35.54 10.11
CA GLU A 194 8.78 -36.78 10.85
C GLU A 194 9.82 -37.65 10.12
N GLU A 195 9.66 -37.79 8.80
CA GLU A 195 10.62 -38.45 7.92
C GLU A 195 11.72 -37.46 7.52
N LYS A 196 12.97 -37.75 7.91
CA LYS A 196 14.12 -36.87 7.68
C LYS A 196 14.69 -37.13 6.28
N SER A 197 14.99 -36.05 5.54
CA SER A 197 15.70 -36.08 4.27
C SER A 197 17.19 -36.33 4.48
N PRO A 198 17.87 -37.15 3.66
CA PRO A 198 19.32 -37.27 3.70
C PRO A 198 20.03 -36.01 3.19
N GLU A 199 19.40 -35.25 2.29
CA GLU A 199 19.98 -34.06 1.66
C GLU A 199 19.41 -32.79 2.27
N VAL A 200 20.20 -32.17 3.14
CA VAL A 200 19.90 -30.89 3.79
C VAL A 200 21.10 -29.95 3.77
N ASP A 201 20.84 -28.65 3.85
CA ASP A 201 21.88 -27.64 4.01
C ASP A 201 22.37 -27.51 5.47
N ILE A 202 23.29 -26.58 5.71
CA ILE A 202 23.83 -26.26 7.05
C ILE A 202 22.76 -25.80 8.05
N ASN A 203 21.61 -25.33 7.56
CA ASN A 203 20.48 -24.85 8.33
C ASN A 203 19.38 -25.91 8.46
N GLN A 204 19.64 -27.16 8.05
CA GLN A 204 18.70 -28.29 8.04
C GLN A 204 17.54 -28.15 7.04
N LEU A 205 17.62 -27.19 6.10
CA LEU A 205 16.64 -27.04 5.02
C LEU A 205 16.84 -28.14 3.98
N MET A 206 15.75 -28.75 3.55
CA MET A 206 15.78 -29.71 2.46
C MET A 206 16.24 -29.05 1.16
N LEU A 207 17.30 -29.58 0.55
CA LEU A 207 17.84 -29.08 -0.71
C LEU A 207 17.04 -29.56 -1.92
N ASP A 208 16.48 -30.77 -1.84
CA ASP A 208 15.48 -31.27 -2.78
C ASP A 208 14.19 -31.63 -2.04
N ILE A 209 13.06 -31.28 -2.67
CA ILE A 209 11.72 -31.47 -2.11
C ILE A 209 11.03 -32.55 -2.94
N PRO A 210 10.86 -33.77 -2.39
CA PRO A 210 10.23 -34.87 -3.11
C PRO A 210 8.84 -34.51 -3.62
N GLN A 211 8.46 -35.08 -4.75
CA GLN A 211 7.19 -34.76 -5.43
C GLN A 211 5.96 -34.89 -4.51
N ARG A 212 5.96 -35.91 -3.64
CA ARG A 212 4.90 -36.14 -2.65
C ARG A 212 4.79 -35.01 -1.63
N LEU A 213 5.92 -34.45 -1.20
CA LEU A 213 5.96 -33.33 -0.27
C LEU A 213 5.51 -32.04 -0.95
N ARG A 214 5.94 -31.79 -2.21
CA ARG A 214 5.44 -30.64 -3.00
C ARG A 214 3.91 -30.63 -3.09
N GLN A 215 3.29 -31.78 -3.36
CA GLN A 215 1.82 -31.91 -3.39
C GLN A 215 1.17 -31.60 -2.04
N LEU A 216 1.80 -31.97 -0.92
CA LEU A 216 1.32 -31.63 0.41
C LEU A 216 1.41 -30.12 0.65
N LEU A 217 2.56 -29.50 0.37
CA LEU A 217 2.77 -28.06 0.56
C LEU A 217 1.81 -27.23 -0.29
N ALA A 218 1.57 -27.63 -1.54
CA ALA A 218 0.57 -26.98 -2.40
C ALA A 218 -0.85 -27.04 -1.85
N ARG A 219 -1.24 -28.16 -1.21
CA ARG A 219 -2.55 -28.29 -0.54
C ARG A 219 -2.63 -27.44 0.72
N LEU A 220 -1.58 -27.39 1.52
CA LEU A 220 -1.51 -26.52 2.71
C LEU A 220 -1.65 -25.06 2.32
N ASP A 221 -0.97 -24.65 1.25
CA ASP A 221 -1.06 -23.31 0.70
C ASP A 221 -2.49 -22.95 0.27
N ALA A 222 -3.16 -23.83 -0.48
CA ALA A 222 -4.54 -23.61 -0.92
C ALA A 222 -5.52 -23.52 0.27
N ASN A 223 -5.34 -24.35 1.30
CA ASN A 223 -6.17 -24.32 2.50
C ASN A 223 -5.98 -23.02 3.30
N LEU A 224 -4.73 -22.57 3.46
CA LEU A 224 -4.43 -21.30 4.12
C LEU A 224 -5.01 -20.11 3.35
N ALA A 225 -4.88 -20.10 2.02
CA ALA A 225 -5.45 -19.06 1.17
C ALA A 225 -6.98 -19.00 1.22
N ALA A 226 -7.65 -20.11 1.54
CA ALA A 226 -9.10 -20.15 1.74
C ALA A 226 -9.53 -19.70 3.16
N ALA A 227 -8.67 -19.89 4.16
CA ALA A 227 -8.98 -19.58 5.56
C ALA A 227 -8.49 -18.20 6.02
N LEU A 228 -7.45 -17.66 5.38
CA LEU A 228 -6.75 -16.45 5.81
C LEU A 228 -6.73 -15.39 4.71
N PRO A 229 -6.69 -14.09 5.09
CA PRO A 229 -6.39 -13.02 4.15
C PRO A 229 -5.03 -13.22 3.46
N THR A 230 -4.89 -12.78 2.20
CA THR A 230 -3.71 -13.03 1.37
C THR A 230 -2.38 -12.61 2.01
N TYR A 231 -2.37 -11.50 2.76
CA TYR A 231 -1.16 -10.99 3.42
C TYR A 231 -0.71 -11.83 4.63
N MET A 232 -1.54 -12.75 5.13
CA MET A 232 -1.21 -13.69 6.20
C MET A 232 -0.72 -15.04 5.66
N VAL A 233 -0.87 -15.30 4.35
CA VAL A 233 -0.45 -16.56 3.73
C VAL A 233 1.08 -16.52 3.52
N PRO A 234 1.85 -17.51 4.02
CA PRO A 234 3.28 -17.57 3.80
C PRO A 234 3.69 -17.50 2.33
N SER A 235 4.76 -16.76 2.05
CA SER A 235 5.39 -16.71 0.73
C SER A 235 6.14 -18.00 0.42
N ILE A 236 6.72 -18.62 1.45
CA ILE A 236 7.45 -19.88 1.35
C ILE A 236 7.07 -20.88 2.44
N TYR A 237 7.19 -22.16 2.10
CA TYR A 237 7.09 -23.30 3.01
C TYR A 237 8.42 -24.06 2.95
N ALA A 238 9.19 -23.97 4.03
CA ALA A 238 10.55 -24.45 4.13
C ALA A 238 10.60 -25.72 5.00
N PRO A 239 10.68 -26.92 4.41
CA PRO A 239 10.78 -28.16 5.16
C PRO A 239 12.16 -28.29 5.80
N LEU A 240 12.16 -28.64 7.08
CA LEU A 240 13.35 -28.87 7.88
C LEU A 240 13.42 -30.32 8.33
N ASN A 241 14.65 -30.84 8.39
CA ASN A 241 14.90 -32.05 9.16
C ASN A 241 14.66 -31.80 10.63
N THR A 242 15.26 -30.77 11.22
CA THR A 242 15.14 -30.55 12.67
C THR A 242 14.87 -29.08 12.94
N MET A 243 13.86 -28.78 13.76
CA MET A 243 13.59 -27.42 14.17
C MET A 243 14.70 -26.92 15.10
N PRO A 244 15.31 -25.74 14.87
CA PRO A 244 16.29 -25.20 15.80
C PRO A 244 15.64 -24.85 17.14
N LEU A 245 16.26 -25.28 18.23
CA LEU A 245 15.79 -25.04 19.60
C LEU A 245 16.81 -24.22 20.39
N LEU A 246 16.30 -23.42 21.33
CA LEU A 246 17.06 -22.78 22.40
C LEU A 246 17.47 -23.83 23.45
N THR A 247 18.39 -23.48 24.34
CA THR A 247 18.82 -24.34 25.47
C THR A 247 17.63 -24.81 26.33
N ALA A 248 16.57 -24.00 26.41
CA ALA A 248 15.32 -24.33 27.12
C ALA A 248 14.36 -25.25 26.31
N GLN A 249 14.82 -25.88 25.23
CA GLN A 249 14.04 -26.69 24.27
C GLN A 249 12.88 -25.97 23.57
N LYS A 250 12.83 -24.63 23.65
CA LYS A 250 11.86 -23.83 22.90
C LYS A 250 12.35 -23.55 21.48
N ILE A 251 11.45 -23.38 20.51
CA ILE A 251 11.82 -23.05 19.12
C ILE A 251 12.61 -21.74 19.06
N ASP A 252 13.79 -21.76 18.42
CA ASP A 252 14.63 -20.58 18.19
C ASP A 252 14.15 -19.79 16.96
N ARG A 253 13.10 -18.99 17.18
CA ARG A 253 12.51 -18.12 16.14
C ARG A 253 13.47 -17.05 15.62
N LYS A 254 14.45 -16.63 16.44
CA LYS A 254 15.44 -15.63 16.03
C LYS A 254 16.35 -16.24 14.97
N ARG A 255 16.82 -17.47 15.19
CA ARG A 255 17.59 -18.23 14.20
C ARG A 255 16.79 -18.49 12.92
N LEU A 256 15.52 -18.90 13.03
CA LEU A 256 14.65 -19.08 11.86
C LEU A 256 14.46 -17.79 11.04
N SER A 257 14.28 -16.65 11.72
CA SER A 257 14.18 -15.34 11.06
C SER A 257 15.48 -14.97 10.34
N GLN A 258 16.64 -15.27 10.94
CA GLN A 258 17.94 -15.07 10.29
C GLN A 258 18.12 -15.97 9.06
N ILE A 259 17.74 -17.25 9.15
CA ILE A 259 17.75 -18.17 8.02
C ILE A 259 16.90 -17.61 6.89
N ALA A 260 15.64 -17.24 7.17
CA ALA A 260 14.74 -16.65 6.18
C ALA A 260 15.28 -15.35 5.57
N ALA A 261 15.95 -14.48 6.34
CA ALA A 261 16.55 -13.25 5.84
C ALA A 261 17.72 -13.47 4.88
N MET A 262 18.46 -14.57 5.05
CA MET A 262 19.65 -14.93 4.27
C MET A 262 19.36 -15.78 3.03
N LEU A 263 18.13 -16.25 2.85
CA LEU A 263 17.76 -17.04 1.66
C LEU A 263 18.00 -16.22 0.39
N SER A 264 18.67 -16.81 -0.60
CA SER A 264 18.79 -16.21 -1.93
C SER A 264 17.45 -16.24 -2.67
N THR A 265 17.31 -15.44 -3.72
CA THR A 265 16.12 -15.44 -4.59
C THR A 265 15.81 -16.84 -5.15
N GLU A 266 16.85 -17.63 -5.46
CA GLU A 266 16.71 -19.00 -5.95
C GLU A 266 16.19 -19.95 -4.87
N GLN A 267 16.68 -19.81 -3.62
CA GLN A 267 16.20 -20.61 -2.50
C GLN A 267 14.76 -20.25 -2.11
N VAL A 268 14.42 -18.95 -2.08
CA VAL A 268 13.03 -18.49 -1.87
C VAL A 268 12.10 -19.13 -2.89
N ARG A 269 12.53 -19.18 -4.17
CA ARG A 269 11.80 -19.85 -5.24
C ARG A 269 11.63 -21.35 -4.99
N LEU A 270 12.69 -22.06 -4.61
CA LEU A 270 12.62 -23.50 -4.31
C LEU A 270 11.54 -23.83 -3.27
N TYR A 271 11.34 -22.94 -2.29
CA TYR A 271 10.37 -23.11 -1.20
C TYR A 271 9.02 -22.41 -1.46
N SER A 272 8.83 -21.74 -2.60
CA SER A 272 7.58 -21.00 -2.88
C SER A 272 6.48 -21.94 -3.36
N SER A 273 5.22 -21.62 -3.02
CA SER A 273 4.07 -22.41 -3.47
C SER A 273 3.95 -22.48 -5.00
N SER A 274 4.43 -21.44 -5.69
CA SER A 274 4.43 -21.36 -7.15
C SER A 274 5.35 -22.39 -7.83
N GLU A 275 6.37 -22.91 -7.14
CA GLU A 275 7.19 -24.04 -7.62
C GLU A 275 6.62 -25.42 -7.24
N PHE A 276 5.62 -25.46 -6.35
CA PHE A 276 4.90 -26.70 -6.03
C PHE A 276 3.74 -26.95 -6.98
N GLN A 277 3.30 -25.93 -7.72
CA GLN A 277 2.30 -26.04 -8.77
C GLN A 277 2.96 -26.62 -10.03
N PHE A 278 2.47 -27.78 -10.50
CA PHE A 278 2.94 -28.41 -11.73
C PHE A 278 2.74 -27.45 -12.91
N ASP A 279 3.81 -27.20 -13.66
CA ASP A 279 3.87 -26.37 -14.86
C ASP A 279 3.36 -24.93 -14.69
N LYS A 280 4.27 -24.02 -14.32
CA LYS A 280 4.01 -22.58 -14.40
C LYS A 280 3.49 -22.23 -15.79
N ARG A 281 2.20 -21.90 -15.87
CA ARG A 281 1.56 -21.52 -17.13
C ARG A 281 2.13 -20.19 -17.57
N LYS A 282 2.83 -20.19 -18.71
CA LYS A 282 3.44 -18.98 -19.29
C LYS A 282 2.37 -18.02 -19.84
N PRO A 283 2.63 -16.70 -19.86
CA PRO A 283 1.77 -15.71 -20.50
C PRO A 283 1.40 -16.07 -21.94
N ARG A 284 0.10 -16.17 -22.23
CA ARG A 284 -0.46 -16.54 -23.53
C ARG A 284 -0.99 -15.33 -24.30
N THR A 285 -1.70 -14.43 -23.63
CA THR A 285 -2.31 -13.26 -24.27
C THR A 285 -1.36 -12.07 -24.34
N ARG A 286 -1.66 -11.09 -25.22
CA ARG A 286 -0.89 -9.84 -25.29
C ARG A 286 -0.91 -9.07 -23.97
N MET A 287 -2.07 -9.02 -23.30
CA MET A 287 -2.22 -8.35 -22.01
C MET A 287 -1.40 -9.04 -20.92
N GLU A 288 -1.44 -10.37 -20.85
CA GLU A 288 -0.63 -11.13 -19.90
C GLU A 288 0.87 -10.88 -20.09
N ARG A 289 1.37 -10.82 -21.34
CA ARG A 289 2.78 -10.54 -21.62
C ARG A 289 3.20 -9.12 -21.23
N ASN A 290 2.32 -8.16 -21.45
CA ASN A 290 2.55 -6.76 -21.07
C ASN A 290 2.61 -6.63 -19.54
N LEU A 291 1.59 -7.15 -18.83
CA LEU A 291 1.57 -7.14 -17.37
C LEU A 291 2.72 -7.93 -16.76
N CYS A 292 3.10 -9.06 -17.35
CA CYS A 292 4.27 -9.84 -16.91
C CYS A 292 5.57 -9.03 -17.02
N SER A 293 5.70 -8.23 -18.08
CA SER A 293 6.84 -7.33 -18.24
C SER A 293 6.86 -6.23 -17.18
N LEU A 294 5.71 -5.63 -16.88
CA LEU A 294 5.57 -4.61 -15.85
C LEU A 294 5.81 -5.17 -14.44
N TRP A 295 5.34 -6.39 -14.16
CA TRP A 295 5.60 -7.06 -12.88
C TRP A 295 7.09 -7.29 -12.67
N ALA A 296 7.78 -7.82 -13.68
CA ALA A 296 9.22 -8.06 -13.64
C ALA A 296 10.01 -6.77 -13.33
N GLU A 297 9.61 -5.66 -13.95
CA GLU A 297 10.23 -4.35 -13.72
C GLU A 297 9.98 -3.83 -12.30
N VAL A 298 8.73 -3.82 -11.84
CA VAL A 298 8.37 -3.21 -10.55
C VAL A 298 8.84 -4.08 -9.37
N LEU A 299 8.84 -5.41 -9.51
CA LEU A 299 9.34 -6.35 -8.52
C LEU A 299 10.86 -6.60 -8.60
N ASN A 300 11.50 -6.13 -9.67
CA ASN A 300 12.92 -6.38 -9.95
C ASN A 300 13.28 -7.88 -9.98
N ILE A 301 12.50 -8.67 -10.73
CA ILE A 301 12.68 -10.13 -10.91
C ILE A 301 12.68 -10.49 -12.39
N ASP A 302 13.32 -11.61 -12.76
CA ASP A 302 13.31 -12.07 -14.16
C ASP A 302 11.90 -12.50 -14.61
N LYS A 303 11.53 -12.15 -15.85
CA LYS A 303 10.22 -12.47 -16.44
C LYS A 303 9.95 -13.98 -16.47
N GLY A 304 10.98 -14.81 -16.64
CA GLY A 304 10.90 -16.26 -16.64
C GLY A 304 10.43 -16.85 -15.31
N PHE A 305 10.51 -16.10 -14.21
CA PHE A 305 10.04 -16.52 -12.89
C PHE A 305 8.54 -16.25 -12.66
N ILE A 306 7.86 -15.55 -13.58
CA ILE A 306 6.46 -15.13 -13.41
C ILE A 306 5.53 -16.03 -14.25
N GLY A 307 4.66 -16.78 -13.57
CA GLY A 307 3.55 -17.53 -14.16
C GLY A 307 2.25 -16.73 -14.14
N ILE A 308 1.27 -17.10 -14.99
CA ILE A 308 -0.03 -16.42 -15.02
C ILE A 308 -0.89 -16.67 -13.77
N ASP A 309 -0.58 -17.71 -12.99
CA ASP A 309 -1.26 -18.03 -11.73
C ASP A 309 -0.53 -17.45 -10.51
N ASP A 310 0.63 -16.83 -10.72
CA ASP A 310 1.38 -16.20 -9.64
C ASP A 310 0.65 -14.95 -9.15
N SER A 311 0.72 -14.74 -7.84
CA SER A 311 0.12 -13.58 -7.17
C SER A 311 1.17 -12.50 -6.92
N LEU A 312 0.89 -11.27 -7.33
CA LEU A 312 1.80 -10.11 -7.19
C LEU A 312 2.18 -9.92 -5.72
N LEU A 313 1.20 -9.97 -4.83
CA LEU A 313 1.38 -9.77 -3.39
C LEU A 313 2.26 -10.86 -2.77
N ARG A 314 2.20 -12.09 -3.30
CA ARG A 314 2.99 -13.22 -2.82
C ARG A 314 4.42 -13.21 -3.32
N LEU A 315 4.67 -12.58 -4.47
CA LEU A 315 5.99 -12.33 -5.03
C LEU A 315 6.69 -11.10 -4.42
N GLY A 316 6.19 -10.58 -3.29
CA GLY A 316 6.74 -9.42 -2.60
C GLY A 316 6.15 -8.08 -3.05
N GLY A 317 4.98 -8.10 -3.71
CA GLY A 317 4.26 -6.88 -4.01
C GLY A 317 3.62 -6.26 -2.76
N ASP A 318 4.06 -5.08 -2.40
CA ASP A 318 3.45 -4.27 -1.34
C ASP A 318 2.59 -3.13 -1.91
N SER A 319 2.06 -2.27 -1.04
CA SER A 319 1.26 -1.11 -1.48
C SER A 319 2.04 -0.16 -2.41
N VAL A 320 3.35 -0.03 -2.24
CA VAL A 320 4.21 0.81 -3.08
C VAL A 320 4.42 0.16 -4.45
N VAL A 321 4.71 -1.15 -4.49
CA VAL A 321 4.78 -1.93 -5.74
C VAL A 321 3.46 -1.86 -6.49
N VAL A 322 2.32 -2.03 -5.79
CA VAL A 322 0.99 -1.95 -6.41
C VAL A 322 0.73 -0.58 -7.02
N MET A 323 1.06 0.51 -6.30
CA MET A 323 0.92 1.87 -6.82
C MET A 323 1.82 2.11 -8.04
N ARG A 324 3.08 1.66 -7.98
CA ARG A 324 4.03 1.75 -9.10
C ARG A 324 3.57 0.94 -10.31
N LEU A 325 3.04 -0.26 -10.09
CA LEU A 325 2.49 -1.09 -11.15
C LEU A 325 1.29 -0.42 -11.83
N ALA A 326 0.36 0.13 -11.05
CA ALA A 326 -0.79 0.85 -11.61
C ALA A 326 -0.36 2.07 -12.43
N ALA A 327 0.67 2.80 -11.97
CA ALA A 327 1.25 3.92 -12.72
C ALA A 327 1.95 3.47 -14.01
N ALA A 328 2.81 2.45 -13.95
CA ALA A 328 3.53 1.94 -15.12
C ALA A 328 2.60 1.27 -16.16
N ALA A 329 1.56 0.57 -15.70
CA ALA A 329 0.50 0.05 -16.56
C ALA A 329 -0.23 1.21 -17.28
N ARG A 330 -0.52 2.28 -16.56
CA ARG A 330 -1.16 3.47 -17.11
C ARG A 330 -0.31 4.17 -18.17
N GLU A 331 1.00 4.28 -17.96
CA GLU A 331 1.96 4.82 -18.95
C GLU A 331 2.02 3.99 -20.23
N THR A 332 1.76 2.68 -20.15
CA THR A 332 1.74 1.77 -21.30
C THR A 332 0.35 1.60 -21.93
N GLY A 333 -0.61 2.46 -21.56
CA GLY A 333 -1.97 2.46 -22.12
C GLY A 333 -2.89 1.37 -21.57
N ILE A 334 -2.57 0.81 -20.40
CA ILE A 334 -3.34 -0.22 -19.71
C ILE A 334 -4.00 0.38 -18.46
N THR A 335 -5.31 0.25 -18.36
CA THR A 335 -6.08 0.67 -17.19
C THR A 335 -6.28 -0.49 -16.24
N ILE A 336 -5.76 -0.36 -15.02
CA ILE A 336 -6.04 -1.23 -13.87
C ILE A 336 -5.91 -0.40 -12.58
N SER A 337 -6.90 -0.48 -11.68
CA SER A 337 -6.86 0.30 -10.43
C SER A 337 -6.08 -0.42 -9.33
N VAL A 338 -5.62 0.33 -8.32
CA VAL A 338 -5.01 -0.26 -7.11
C VAL A 338 -5.97 -1.23 -6.42
N GLY A 339 -7.27 -0.88 -6.37
CA GLY A 339 -8.31 -1.74 -5.79
C GLY A 339 -8.45 -3.07 -6.55
N ASP A 340 -8.45 -2.99 -7.89
CA ASP A 340 -8.51 -4.16 -8.77
C ASP A 340 -7.31 -5.10 -8.54
N ILE A 341 -6.10 -4.55 -8.39
CA ILE A 341 -4.87 -5.32 -8.13
C ILE A 341 -4.96 -6.07 -6.79
N PHE A 342 -5.52 -5.46 -5.75
CA PHE A 342 -5.71 -6.12 -4.46
C PHE A 342 -6.80 -7.19 -4.49
N GLN A 343 -7.89 -6.97 -5.24
CA GLN A 343 -9.00 -7.93 -5.35
C GLN A 343 -8.66 -9.11 -6.27
N HIS A 344 -7.83 -8.86 -7.29
CA HIS A 344 -7.45 -9.83 -8.32
C HIS A 344 -5.92 -9.92 -8.42
N PRO A 345 -5.23 -10.43 -7.39
CA PRO A 345 -3.78 -10.32 -7.30
C PRO A 345 -3.03 -11.28 -8.23
N LYS A 346 -3.72 -12.18 -8.96
CA LYS A 346 -3.07 -13.08 -9.94
C LYS A 346 -2.89 -12.42 -11.30
N LEU A 347 -1.80 -12.73 -11.99
CA LEU A 347 -1.51 -12.11 -13.29
C LEU A 347 -2.59 -12.39 -14.35
N SER A 348 -3.13 -13.60 -14.42
CA SER A 348 -4.24 -13.97 -15.31
C SER A 348 -5.52 -13.19 -15.01
N GLU A 349 -5.86 -13.06 -13.73
CA GLU A 349 -7.03 -12.31 -13.27
C GLU A 349 -6.87 -10.80 -13.55
N MET A 350 -5.68 -10.23 -13.28
CA MET A 350 -5.33 -8.85 -13.67
C MET A 350 -5.41 -8.64 -15.17
N ALA A 351 -4.92 -9.59 -15.97
CA ALA A 351 -4.95 -9.48 -17.43
C ALA A 351 -6.38 -9.54 -17.99
N TYR A 352 -7.28 -10.23 -17.31
CA TYR A 352 -8.69 -10.32 -17.69
C TYR A 352 -9.44 -9.00 -17.42
N ILE A 353 -9.15 -8.32 -16.31
CA ILE A 353 -9.82 -7.07 -15.92
C ILE A 353 -9.17 -5.82 -16.55
N ALA A 354 -7.88 -5.89 -16.87
CA ALA A 354 -7.14 -4.80 -17.48
C ALA A 354 -7.69 -4.46 -18.87
N LYS A 355 -7.84 -3.17 -19.16
CA LYS A 355 -8.39 -2.70 -20.45
C LYS A 355 -7.46 -1.71 -21.14
N PRO A 356 -7.43 -1.67 -22.48
CA PRO A 356 -6.79 -0.58 -23.21
C PRO A 356 -7.51 0.75 -22.92
N VAL A 357 -6.75 1.81 -22.67
CA VAL A 357 -7.27 3.16 -22.37
C VAL A 357 -8.11 3.74 -23.53
N SER A 358 -7.81 3.41 -24.78
CA SER A 358 -8.28 4.18 -25.95
C SER A 358 -9.76 4.02 -26.35
N GLU A 359 -10.37 2.85 -26.18
CA GLU A 359 -11.67 2.57 -26.81
C GLU A 359 -12.87 3.10 -26.01
N ARG A 360 -12.78 3.07 -24.68
CA ARG A 360 -13.82 3.59 -23.77
C ARG A 360 -13.79 5.10 -23.64
N THR A 361 -12.59 5.69 -23.66
CA THR A 361 -12.46 7.15 -23.61
C THR A 361 -13.09 7.79 -24.84
N LEU A 362 -12.84 7.26 -26.05
CA LEU A 362 -13.42 7.80 -27.29
C LEU A 362 -14.96 7.76 -27.32
N GLN A 363 -15.59 6.73 -26.74
CA GLN A 363 -17.05 6.64 -26.64
C GLN A 363 -17.64 7.69 -25.69
N ALA A 364 -16.99 7.94 -24.55
CA ALA A 364 -17.45 8.95 -23.60
C ALA A 364 -17.28 10.38 -24.15
N LEU A 365 -16.24 10.65 -24.95
CA LEU A 365 -16.04 11.96 -25.59
C LEU A 365 -17.25 12.38 -26.43
N ASP A 366 -17.75 11.49 -27.27
CA ASP A 366 -18.85 11.78 -28.18
C ASP A 366 -20.20 11.80 -27.43
N MET A 367 -20.52 10.75 -26.66
CA MET A 367 -21.84 10.60 -26.03
C MET A 367 -22.09 11.52 -24.83
N GLN A 368 -21.06 11.86 -24.05
CA GLN A 368 -21.24 12.59 -22.79
C GLN A 368 -20.80 14.06 -22.89
N TYR A 369 -19.83 14.36 -23.75
CA TYR A 369 -19.20 15.68 -23.82
C TYR A 369 -19.36 16.38 -25.17
N GLU A 370 -20.00 15.73 -26.15
CA GLU A 370 -20.18 16.26 -27.51
C GLU A 370 -18.84 16.67 -28.15
N ILE A 371 -17.76 15.96 -27.80
CA ILE A 371 -16.42 16.20 -28.35
C ILE A 371 -16.21 15.28 -29.54
N SER A 372 -16.11 15.85 -30.73
CA SER A 372 -15.85 15.09 -31.95
C SER A 372 -14.43 14.54 -31.95
N ARG A 373 -14.28 13.27 -32.33
CA ARG A 373 -12.95 12.64 -32.51
C ARG A 373 -12.04 13.41 -33.48
N SER A 374 -12.62 14.10 -34.46
CA SER A 374 -11.85 14.90 -35.43
C SER A 374 -11.19 16.14 -34.81
N GLU A 375 -11.71 16.60 -33.67
CA GLU A 375 -11.17 17.75 -32.94
C GLU A 375 -10.09 17.36 -31.94
N VAL A 376 -9.90 16.07 -31.66
CA VAL A 376 -8.97 15.57 -30.65
C VAL A 376 -7.59 15.37 -31.26
N GLN A 377 -6.58 16.06 -30.73
CA GLN A 377 -5.18 15.85 -31.08
C GLN A 377 -4.54 14.72 -30.28
N ASP A 378 -4.82 14.65 -28.98
CA ASP A 378 -4.26 13.61 -28.12
C ASP A 378 -5.09 13.40 -26.85
N ILE A 379 -4.90 12.26 -26.19
CA ILE A 379 -5.62 11.86 -24.98
C ILE A 379 -4.64 11.19 -24.01
N TYR A 380 -4.56 11.73 -22.79
CA TYR A 380 -3.73 11.17 -21.72
C TYR A 380 -4.48 11.12 -20.39
N PRO A 381 -4.10 10.26 -19.45
CA PRO A 381 -4.67 10.26 -18.11
C PRO A 381 -4.41 11.57 -17.35
N CYS A 382 -5.32 11.97 -16.46
CA CYS A 382 -5.07 13.05 -15.51
C CYS A 382 -4.09 12.62 -14.40
N SER A 383 -3.30 13.56 -13.91
CA SER A 383 -2.58 13.38 -12.64
C SER A 383 -3.56 13.39 -11.45
N PRO A 384 -3.21 12.78 -10.31
CA PRO A 384 -4.07 12.78 -9.12
C PRO A 384 -4.48 14.20 -8.66
N LEU A 385 -3.58 15.19 -8.82
CA LEU A 385 -3.87 16.58 -8.47
C LEU A 385 -4.93 17.18 -9.40
N GLN A 386 -4.84 16.93 -10.71
CA GLN A 386 -5.82 17.40 -11.68
C GLN A 386 -7.21 16.81 -11.40
N ASP A 387 -7.27 15.51 -11.11
CA ASP A 387 -8.51 14.84 -10.69
C ASP A 387 -9.10 15.46 -9.42
N GLY A 388 -8.26 15.67 -8.40
CA GLY A 388 -8.67 16.27 -7.14
C GLY A 388 -9.24 17.68 -7.32
N LEU A 389 -8.55 18.54 -8.08
CA LEU A 389 -8.99 19.91 -8.35
C LEU A 389 -10.31 19.94 -9.13
N MET A 390 -10.46 19.14 -10.18
CA MET A 390 -11.70 19.09 -10.96
C MET A 390 -12.88 18.57 -10.13
N LEU A 391 -12.66 17.58 -9.25
CA LEU A 391 -13.68 17.08 -8.34
C LEU A 391 -14.10 18.14 -7.31
N LEU A 392 -13.16 18.90 -6.75
CA LEU A 392 -13.48 19.97 -5.81
C LEU A 392 -14.26 21.10 -6.49
N SER A 393 -13.88 21.48 -7.70
CA SER A 393 -14.60 22.48 -8.50
C SER A 393 -16.01 22.03 -8.91
N SER A 394 -16.29 20.72 -8.98
CA SER A 394 -17.66 20.22 -9.18
C SER A 394 -18.55 20.32 -7.93
N LYS A 395 -17.97 20.50 -6.73
CA LYS A 395 -18.73 20.63 -5.47
C LYS A 395 -19.10 22.08 -5.15
N GLN A 396 -18.26 23.02 -5.57
CA GLN A 396 -18.47 24.44 -5.31
C GLN A 396 -18.00 25.24 -6.52
N GLU A 397 -18.95 25.96 -7.12
CA GLU A 397 -18.73 26.70 -8.36
C GLU A 397 -17.74 27.85 -8.17
N GLY A 398 -16.89 28.08 -9.18
CA GLY A 398 -15.86 29.13 -9.17
C GLY A 398 -14.63 28.84 -8.32
N MET A 399 -14.59 27.73 -7.58
CA MET A 399 -13.38 27.28 -6.89
C MET A 399 -12.29 26.95 -7.90
N TYR A 400 -11.05 27.24 -7.53
CA TYR A 400 -9.87 26.95 -8.34
C TYR A 400 -9.87 27.60 -9.75
N LEU A 401 -10.69 28.64 -9.94
CA LEU A 401 -10.64 29.53 -11.10
C LEU A 401 -9.72 30.71 -10.80
N MET A 402 -8.75 30.94 -11.69
CA MET A 402 -7.96 32.17 -11.71
C MET A 402 -8.49 33.06 -12.83
N GLN A 403 -8.75 34.33 -12.50
CA GLN A 403 -9.14 35.37 -13.45
C GLN A 403 -8.24 36.57 -13.20
N HIS A 404 -7.43 36.93 -14.20
CA HIS A 404 -6.50 38.06 -14.11
C HIS A 404 -6.75 39.05 -15.23
N ALA A 405 -6.97 40.32 -14.84
CA ALA A 405 -7.09 41.44 -15.76
C ALA A 405 -5.78 42.24 -15.78
N PHE A 406 -5.22 42.40 -16.97
CA PHE A 406 -3.99 43.13 -17.23
C PHE A 406 -4.33 44.38 -18.02
N GLN A 407 -3.95 45.54 -17.50
CA GLN A 407 -4.04 46.78 -18.27
C GLN A 407 -3.01 46.78 -19.38
N LEU A 408 -3.46 46.92 -20.63
CA LEU A 408 -2.59 47.03 -21.77
C LEU A 408 -2.13 48.49 -21.96
N PRO A 409 -0.85 48.74 -22.26
CA PRO A 409 -0.37 50.07 -22.62
C PRO A 409 -1.13 50.66 -23.82
N PRO A 410 -1.39 51.98 -23.87
CA PRO A 410 -2.15 52.61 -24.96
C PRO A 410 -1.57 52.40 -26.36
N LYS A 411 -0.27 52.09 -26.48
CA LYS A 411 0.44 51.87 -27.75
C LYS A 411 0.56 50.39 -28.13
N THR A 412 -0.16 49.50 -27.45
CA THR A 412 -0.08 48.06 -27.73
C THR A 412 -0.62 47.77 -29.12
N ASN A 413 0.21 47.18 -29.99
CA ASN A 413 -0.25 46.66 -31.29
C ASN A 413 -1.06 45.38 -31.05
N MET A 414 -2.38 45.49 -31.16
CA MET A 414 -3.29 44.37 -30.88
C MET A 414 -3.23 43.23 -31.90
N ALA A 415 -2.79 43.49 -33.14
CA ALA A 415 -2.60 42.44 -34.14
C ALA A 415 -1.42 41.54 -33.73
N HIS A 416 -0.28 42.14 -33.38
CA HIS A 416 0.88 41.39 -32.87
C HIS A 416 0.57 40.70 -31.55
N PHE A 417 -0.24 41.33 -30.69
CA PHE A 417 -0.62 40.76 -29.39
C PHE A 417 -1.41 39.47 -29.57
N ARG A 418 -2.42 39.49 -30.44
CA ARG A 418 -3.23 38.29 -30.74
C ARG A 418 -2.40 37.21 -31.41
N GLU A 419 -1.55 37.57 -32.37
CA GLU A 419 -0.69 36.62 -33.07
C GLU A 419 0.34 35.95 -32.14
N ALA A 420 0.92 36.70 -31.20
CA ALA A 420 1.83 36.17 -30.19
C ALA A 420 1.14 35.13 -29.29
N TRP A 421 -0.05 35.45 -28.76
CA TRP A 421 -0.85 34.51 -27.98
C TRP A 421 -1.24 33.27 -28.79
N GLU A 422 -1.66 33.44 -30.03
CA GLU A 422 -2.02 32.31 -30.91
C GLU A 422 -0.83 31.40 -31.22
N ALA A 423 0.36 31.97 -31.42
CA ALA A 423 1.59 31.20 -31.62
C ALA A 423 1.91 30.33 -30.39
N VAL A 424 1.85 30.92 -29.19
CA VAL A 424 2.07 30.20 -27.93
C VAL A 424 0.98 29.15 -27.67
N TYR A 425 -0.29 29.47 -27.95
CA TYR A 425 -1.43 28.57 -27.81
C TYR A 425 -1.32 27.31 -28.70
N ARG A 426 -0.78 27.46 -29.91
CA ARG A 426 -0.49 26.31 -30.78
C ARG A 426 0.61 25.42 -30.21
N GLN A 427 1.65 26.01 -29.62
CA GLN A 427 2.81 25.31 -29.09
C GLN A 427 2.60 24.64 -27.72
N LEU A 428 1.70 25.15 -26.89
CA LEU A 428 1.45 24.64 -25.53
C LEU A 428 0.12 23.86 -25.45
N PRO A 429 0.14 22.51 -25.54
CA PRO A 429 -1.07 21.68 -25.53
C PRO A 429 -1.96 21.88 -24.30
N VAL A 430 -1.35 22.23 -23.17
CA VAL A 430 -2.06 22.43 -21.89
C VAL A 430 -3.11 23.54 -21.97
N LEU A 431 -2.88 24.59 -22.78
CA LEU A 431 -3.86 25.67 -22.99
C LEU A 431 -5.08 25.20 -23.80
N ARG A 432 -4.94 24.10 -24.54
CA ARG A 432 -5.96 23.45 -25.37
C ARG A 432 -6.55 22.20 -24.70
N THR A 433 -6.16 21.92 -23.46
CA THR A 433 -6.56 20.71 -22.76
C THR A 433 -7.93 20.91 -22.11
N ARG A 434 -8.81 19.94 -22.32
CA ARG A 434 -10.04 19.74 -21.55
C ARG A 434 -9.87 18.52 -20.66
N ILE A 435 -10.54 18.51 -19.51
CA ILE A 435 -10.58 17.31 -18.66
C ILE A 435 -11.96 16.69 -18.78
N VAL A 436 -12.02 15.41 -19.10
CA VAL A 436 -13.27 14.63 -19.20
C VAL A 436 -13.27 13.53 -18.16
N HIS A 437 -14.41 13.25 -17.56
CA HIS A 437 -14.58 12.12 -16.65
C HIS A 437 -15.24 10.97 -17.41
N VAL A 438 -14.54 9.86 -17.59
CA VAL A 438 -15.05 8.76 -18.42
C VAL A 438 -15.98 7.85 -17.61
N GLU A 439 -15.43 7.14 -16.62
CA GLU A 439 -16.16 6.30 -15.68
C GLU A 439 -15.29 6.06 -14.44
N LYS A 440 -15.88 5.58 -13.33
CA LYS A 440 -15.14 5.35 -12.06
C LYS A 440 -13.88 4.49 -12.23
N SER A 441 -13.90 3.53 -13.15
CA SER A 441 -12.76 2.62 -13.41
C SER A 441 -11.64 3.24 -14.24
N ILE A 442 -11.92 4.28 -15.02
CA ILE A 442 -10.94 4.95 -15.90
C ILE A 442 -10.43 6.25 -15.26
N GLY A 443 -11.28 6.94 -14.49
CA GLY A 443 -10.98 8.25 -13.94
C GLY A 443 -11.13 9.36 -14.99
N SER A 444 -10.47 10.49 -14.76
CA SER A 444 -10.51 11.60 -15.71
C SER A 444 -9.33 11.59 -16.67
N MET A 445 -9.57 12.05 -17.88
CA MET A 445 -8.62 12.09 -18.98
C MET A 445 -8.42 13.54 -19.43
N GLN A 446 -7.17 13.88 -19.71
CA GLN A 446 -6.77 15.07 -20.43
C GLN A 446 -7.00 14.85 -21.92
N VAL A 447 -7.76 15.73 -22.54
CA VAL A 447 -8.10 15.69 -23.97
C VAL A 447 -7.55 16.96 -24.60
N VAL A 448 -6.52 16.81 -25.41
CA VAL A 448 -5.90 17.92 -26.12
C VAL A 448 -6.72 18.21 -27.37
N MET A 449 -7.30 19.39 -27.43
CA MET A 449 -8.12 19.82 -28.55
C MET A 449 -7.29 20.48 -29.64
N SER A 450 -7.64 20.24 -30.90
CA SER A 450 -7.25 21.09 -32.02
C SER A 450 -8.10 22.37 -32.03
N GLY A 451 -7.54 23.48 -32.53
CA GLY A 451 -8.24 24.75 -32.63
C GLY A 451 -7.39 25.97 -32.30
N ASN A 452 -8.00 27.13 -32.47
CA ASN A 452 -7.41 28.45 -32.21
C ASN A 452 -8.08 29.11 -31.00
N ILE A 453 -7.49 30.20 -30.51
CA ILE A 453 -8.04 31.00 -29.42
C ILE A 453 -9.41 31.58 -29.83
N GLN A 454 -10.40 31.42 -28.95
CA GLN A 454 -11.68 32.12 -29.05
C GLN A 454 -11.61 33.43 -28.26
N TRP A 455 -11.28 34.51 -28.94
CA TRP A 455 -11.20 35.85 -28.34
C TRP A 455 -12.58 36.36 -27.96
N ARG A 456 -12.76 36.70 -26.69
CA ARG A 456 -13.96 37.37 -26.17
C ARG A 456 -13.73 38.88 -26.10
N SER A 457 -14.78 39.66 -26.27
CA SER A 457 -14.71 41.12 -26.20
C SER A 457 -15.90 41.73 -25.50
N ALA A 458 -15.67 42.80 -24.75
CA ALA A 458 -16.68 43.52 -23.99
C ALA A 458 -16.32 45.01 -23.88
N ARG A 459 -17.28 45.82 -23.44
CA ARG A 459 -17.13 47.28 -23.26
C ARG A 459 -17.00 47.75 -21.81
N SER A 460 -17.15 46.84 -20.85
CA SER A 460 -17.05 47.07 -19.42
C SER A 460 -16.24 45.94 -18.80
N LEU A 461 -15.19 46.27 -18.06
CA LEU A 461 -14.38 45.27 -17.37
C LEU A 461 -15.18 44.58 -16.28
N GLU A 462 -15.95 45.34 -15.50
CA GLU A 462 -16.72 44.80 -14.39
C GLU A 462 -17.74 43.76 -14.85
N THR A 463 -18.55 44.11 -15.86
CA THR A 463 -19.54 43.20 -16.45
C THR A 463 -18.88 41.95 -17.04
N TYR A 464 -17.75 42.12 -17.75
CA TYR A 464 -17.03 40.98 -18.31
C TYR A 464 -16.51 40.03 -17.23
N LEU A 465 -15.94 40.55 -16.14
CA LEU A 465 -15.40 39.72 -15.07
C LEU A 465 -16.49 38.90 -14.38
N GLU A 466 -17.67 39.49 -14.13
CA GLU A 466 -18.83 38.81 -13.55
C GLU A 466 -19.40 37.73 -14.47
N GLU A 467 -19.60 38.04 -15.76
CA GLU A 467 -20.08 37.09 -16.76
C GLU A 467 -19.11 35.93 -16.98
N ASP A 468 -17.81 36.22 -17.05
CA ASP A 468 -16.80 35.19 -17.25
C ASP A 468 -16.64 34.29 -16.01
N LYS A 469 -16.72 34.86 -14.80
CA LYS A 469 -16.66 34.10 -13.55
C LYS A 469 -17.89 33.21 -13.35
N SER A 470 -19.06 33.66 -13.79
CA SER A 470 -20.29 32.86 -13.76
C SER A 470 -20.36 31.78 -14.84
N SER A 471 -19.55 31.89 -15.90
CA SER A 471 -19.44 30.85 -16.92
C SER A 471 -18.57 29.69 -16.42
N HIS A 472 -19.16 28.50 -16.26
CA HIS A 472 -18.52 27.34 -15.63
C HIS A 472 -17.37 26.72 -16.44
N MET A 473 -16.29 26.35 -15.75
CA MET A 473 -15.22 25.47 -16.27
C MET A 473 -15.36 24.09 -15.64
N SER A 474 -16.18 23.24 -16.25
CA SER A 474 -16.49 21.87 -15.79
C SER A 474 -15.93 20.81 -16.75
N TYR A 475 -16.15 19.52 -16.43
CA TYR A 475 -15.73 18.42 -17.28
C TYR A 475 -16.22 18.58 -18.73
N GLY A 476 -15.31 18.39 -19.69
CA GLY A 476 -15.56 18.53 -21.13
C GLY A 476 -15.62 19.95 -21.67
N ARG A 477 -15.54 20.98 -20.81
CA ARG A 477 -15.50 22.40 -21.22
C ARG A 477 -14.06 22.93 -21.34
N GLN A 478 -13.92 24.09 -21.97
CA GLN A 478 -12.64 24.80 -22.07
C GLN A 478 -12.16 25.24 -20.68
N LEU A 479 -10.89 25.02 -20.39
CA LEU A 479 -10.24 25.36 -19.12
C LEU A 479 -9.37 26.63 -19.19
N THR A 480 -9.31 27.27 -20.37
CA THR A 480 -8.69 28.58 -20.61
C THR A 480 -9.64 29.49 -21.38
N ARG A 481 -9.58 30.80 -21.11
CA ARG A 481 -10.33 31.83 -21.85
C ARG A 481 -9.50 33.11 -21.97
N PHE A 482 -9.71 33.81 -23.07
CA PHE A 482 -8.95 34.99 -23.48
C PHE A 482 -9.93 36.12 -23.82
N GLY A 483 -9.91 37.18 -23.01
CA GLY A 483 -10.75 38.37 -23.17
C GLY A 483 -9.94 39.60 -23.54
N VAL A 484 -10.47 40.43 -24.41
CA VAL A 484 -9.99 41.80 -24.68
C VAL A 484 -11.13 42.76 -24.42
N VAL A 485 -11.01 43.58 -23.39
CA VAL A 485 -12.07 44.49 -22.94
C VAL A 485 -11.64 45.92 -23.18
N ASP A 486 -12.37 46.62 -24.04
CA ASP A 486 -12.20 48.05 -24.26
C ASP A 486 -13.13 48.77 -23.28
N ASP A 487 -12.63 49.17 -22.11
CA ASP A 487 -13.44 49.79 -21.06
C ASP A 487 -13.74 51.25 -21.44
N HIS A 488 -14.97 51.50 -21.90
CA HIS A 488 -15.37 52.82 -22.40
C HIS A 488 -15.44 53.88 -21.29
N ASP A 489 -15.73 53.50 -20.05
CA ASP A 489 -15.85 54.44 -18.93
C ASP A 489 -14.46 54.89 -18.48
N LYS A 490 -13.50 53.96 -18.45
CA LYS A 490 -12.12 54.24 -18.03
C LYS A 490 -11.20 54.64 -19.18
N GLN A 491 -11.61 54.43 -20.44
CA GLN A 491 -10.80 54.60 -21.64
C GLN A 491 -9.50 53.78 -21.58
N VAL A 492 -9.61 52.54 -21.08
CA VAL A 492 -8.47 51.63 -20.88
C VAL A 492 -8.77 50.29 -21.53
N LEU A 493 -7.79 49.77 -22.27
CA LEU A 493 -7.85 48.43 -22.84
C LEU A 493 -7.27 47.41 -21.84
N TYR A 494 -8.05 46.37 -21.56
CA TYR A 494 -7.65 45.27 -20.69
C TYR A 494 -7.55 43.96 -21.47
N PHE A 495 -6.55 43.15 -21.13
CA PHE A 495 -6.51 41.73 -21.46
C PHE A 495 -6.91 40.92 -20.23
N VAL A 496 -7.86 40.02 -20.36
CA VAL A 496 -8.30 39.13 -19.28
C VAL A 496 -7.94 37.70 -19.63
N PHE A 497 -7.13 37.06 -18.77
CA PHE A 497 -6.83 35.64 -18.86
C PHE A 497 -7.50 34.89 -17.72
N THR A 498 -8.33 33.92 -18.09
CA THR A 498 -9.03 33.07 -17.13
C THR A 498 -8.62 31.63 -17.36
N ALA A 499 -8.22 30.93 -16.29
CA ALA A 499 -7.83 29.54 -16.38
C ALA A 499 -8.20 28.76 -15.11
N HIS A 500 -8.42 27.46 -15.24
CA HIS A 500 -8.63 26.57 -14.11
C HIS A 500 -7.29 26.02 -13.56
N HIS A 501 -7.09 25.97 -12.25
CA HIS A 501 -5.83 25.52 -11.63
C HIS A 501 -5.45 24.05 -11.94
N SER A 502 -6.34 23.27 -12.54
CA SER A 502 -6.01 21.90 -13.01
C SER A 502 -5.08 21.89 -14.22
N ILE A 503 -4.80 23.03 -14.85
CA ILE A 503 -3.93 23.10 -16.03
C ILE A 503 -2.74 24.03 -15.87
N PHE A 504 -2.51 24.59 -14.67
CA PHE A 504 -1.34 25.42 -14.42
C PHE A 504 -0.93 25.46 -12.94
N ASP A 505 0.34 25.78 -12.71
CA ASP A 505 0.87 26.23 -11.43
C ASP A 505 1.55 27.62 -11.60
N SER A 506 2.11 28.17 -10.52
CA SER A 506 2.77 29.48 -10.56
C SER A 506 3.93 29.52 -11.54
N ARG A 507 4.75 28.46 -11.60
CA ARG A 507 5.90 28.38 -12.49
C ARG A 507 5.49 28.33 -13.96
N PHE A 508 4.40 27.63 -14.27
CA PHE A 508 3.85 27.61 -15.62
C PHE A 508 3.42 29.00 -16.08
N LEU A 509 2.79 29.81 -15.21
CA LEU A 509 2.37 31.16 -15.56
C LEU A 509 3.56 32.06 -15.91
N ASP A 510 4.65 31.98 -15.15
CA ASP A 510 5.88 32.75 -15.45
C ASP A 510 6.43 32.40 -16.84
N LEU A 511 6.48 31.10 -17.15
CA LEU A 511 6.94 30.61 -18.45
C LEU A 511 5.98 30.99 -19.59
N LEU A 512 4.67 30.94 -19.33
CA LEU A 512 3.64 31.29 -20.30
C LEU A 512 3.76 32.77 -20.70
N PHE A 513 3.82 33.68 -19.72
CA PHE A 513 3.91 35.10 -20.00
C PHE A 513 5.25 35.47 -20.64
N ALA A 514 6.36 34.87 -20.21
CA ALA A 514 7.66 35.06 -20.86
C ALA A 514 7.66 34.59 -22.33
N ALA A 515 7.00 33.47 -22.63
CA ALA A 515 6.87 32.97 -23.99
C ALA A 515 6.04 33.91 -24.88
N VAL A 516 4.93 34.45 -24.35
CA VAL A 516 4.09 35.42 -25.06
C VAL A 516 4.83 36.73 -25.31
N GLU A 517 5.57 37.23 -24.31
CA GLU A 517 6.39 38.43 -24.43
C GLU A 517 7.46 38.25 -25.52
N SER A 518 8.20 37.13 -25.49
CA SER A 518 9.19 36.81 -26.52
C SER A 518 8.57 36.70 -27.92
N ALA A 519 7.40 36.08 -28.05
CA ALA A 519 6.69 35.99 -29.31
C ALA A 519 6.26 37.38 -29.81
N TYR A 520 5.76 38.24 -28.94
CA TYR A 520 5.37 39.61 -29.27
C TYR A 520 6.56 40.45 -29.77
N ASP A 521 7.70 40.37 -29.07
CA ASP A 521 8.92 41.09 -29.44
C ASP A 521 9.51 40.62 -30.77
N SER A 522 9.39 39.33 -31.08
CA SER A 522 9.82 38.79 -32.38
C SER A 522 9.00 39.34 -33.55
N LEU A 523 7.72 39.66 -33.31
CA LEU A 523 6.83 40.26 -34.31
C LEU A 523 7.05 41.77 -34.43
N SER A 524 7.38 42.45 -33.33
CA SER A 524 7.68 43.89 -33.31
C SER A 524 9.04 44.21 -33.96
N SER A 525 10.02 43.32 -33.83
CA SER A 525 11.38 43.47 -34.39
C SER A 525 11.48 43.21 -35.89
N ARG A 526 10.55 42.44 -36.50
CA ARG A 526 10.48 42.22 -37.96
C ARG A 526 10.27 43.50 -38.80
N TRP A 527 9.90 44.63 -38.17
CA TRP A 527 9.67 45.92 -38.85
C TRP A 527 10.79 46.95 -38.67
N LYS A 528 11.86 46.67 -37.91
CA LYS A 528 13.06 47.54 -37.87
C LYS A 528 13.98 47.25 -39.05
N VAL A 529 13.51 47.46 -40.27
CA VAL A 529 14.36 47.45 -41.47
C VAL A 529 15.38 48.56 -41.33
N HIS A 530 16.66 48.18 -41.30
CA HIS A 530 17.80 49.08 -41.36
C HIS A 530 17.77 49.85 -42.69
N MET A 531 17.80 51.19 -42.64
CA MET A 531 18.25 51.98 -43.79
C MET A 531 19.74 51.68 -44.01
N ILE A 532 20.04 50.89 -45.04
CA ILE A 532 21.39 50.73 -45.56
C ILE A 532 21.65 51.93 -46.48
N HIS A 533 22.61 52.77 -46.09
CA HIS A 533 23.17 53.82 -46.94
C HIS A 533 23.73 53.21 -48.24
N SER A 534 23.43 53.85 -49.37
CA SER A 534 23.85 53.45 -50.70
C SER A 534 25.38 53.56 -50.87
N PRO A 535 26.08 52.53 -51.37
CA PRO A 535 27.44 52.68 -51.86
C PRO A 535 27.42 53.11 -53.34
N HIS A 536 28.25 54.12 -53.62
CA HIS A 536 28.59 54.70 -54.92
C HIS A 536 28.50 53.75 -56.13
N LYS A 537 27.81 54.21 -57.19
CA LYS A 537 28.05 53.78 -58.57
C LYS A 537 28.99 54.77 -59.27
N LYS A 538 30.05 54.20 -59.83
CA LYS A 538 31.04 54.76 -60.76
C LYS A 538 30.42 55.56 -61.91
N ILE A 539 31.09 56.63 -62.34
CA ILE A 539 31.13 57.09 -63.73
C ILE A 539 32.58 57.46 -64.10
N CYS A 540 33.21 56.52 -64.82
CA CYS A 540 34.24 56.50 -65.89
C CYS A 540 35.19 57.72 -66.19
N PRO A 541 35.94 57.74 -67.31
CA PRO A 541 37.39 57.49 -67.39
C PRO A 541 38.21 58.68 -67.95
N HIS A 542 39.54 58.48 -68.02
CA HIS A 542 40.64 59.37 -68.44
C HIS A 542 41.30 60.18 -67.33
#